data_AF-A0A1D2X9V4-F1
#
_entry.id   AF-A0A1D2X9V4-F1
#
_cell.length_a   1.000
_cell.length_b   1.000
_cell.length_c   1.000
_cell.angle_alpha   90.00
_cell.angle_beta   90.00
_cell.angle_gamma   90.00
#
_symmetry.space_group_name_H-M   'P 1'
#
loop_
_entity.id
_entity.type
_entity.pdbx_description
1 polymer ?
#
loop_
_entity_poly.entity_id
_entity_poly.type
_entity_poly.pdbx_seq_one_letter_code
_entity_poly.pdbx_strand_id
1 'polypeptide(L)' 'MESSTLFQTAEEFAKSLGVSVRTVDTWIDRNLIPTEKIGKRRLINLYQIRKNLGSGEPINTSTLMKKL' A
#
# COMPACT_ATOMS: atom_id res chain seq x y z
N MET A 1 2.49 15.45 14.70
CA MET A 1 1.35 14.62 15.13
C MET A 1 1.24 13.50 14.10
N GLU A 2 1.72 12.29 14.38
CA GLU A 2 1.54 11.17 13.44
C GLU A 2 0.04 10.90 13.34
N SER A 3 -0.57 11.19 12.20
CA SER A 3 -1.95 10.80 11.95
C SER A 3 -2.00 9.28 11.95
N SER A 4 -2.73 8.70 12.91
CA SER A 4 -2.97 7.25 13.02
C SER A 4 -3.98 6.80 11.96
N THR A 5 -3.72 7.12 10.69
CA THR A 5 -4.58 6.76 9.56
C THR A 5 -4.26 5.33 9.14
N LEU A 6 -5.26 4.45 9.26
CA LEU A 6 -5.15 3.04 8.88
C LEU A 6 -5.22 2.85 7.35
N PHE A 7 -5.92 3.75 6.67
CA PHE A 7 -6.17 3.68 5.24
C PHE A 7 -5.91 5.04 4.57
N GLN A 8 -5.47 4.99 3.32
CA GLN A 8 -5.33 6.16 2.44
C GLN A 8 -5.87 5.88 1.05
N THR A 9 -6.32 6.93 0.36
CA THR A 9 -6.55 6.86 -1.09
C THR A 9 -5.21 6.82 -1.85
N ALA A 10 -5.25 6.50 -3.14
CA ALA A 10 -4.05 6.53 -3.98
C ALA A 10 -3.44 7.93 -4.06
N GLU A 11 -4.29 8.98 -4.08
CA GLU A 11 -3.87 10.37 -4.11
C GLU A 11 -3.17 10.81 -2.82
N GLU A 12 -3.73 10.45 -1.67
CA GLU A 12 -3.14 10.76 -0.36
C GLU A 12 -1.78 10.06 -0.20
N PHE A 13 -1.72 8.79 -0.57
CA PHE A 13 -0.49 7.99 -0.48
C PHE A 13 0.58 8.53 -1.45
N ALA A 14 0.22 8.82 -2.69
CA ALA A 14 1.10 9.42 -3.68
C ALA A 14 1.69 10.75 -3.18
N LYS A 15 0.83 11.62 -2.62
CA LYS A 15 1.26 12.89 -2.02
C LYS A 15 2.24 12.69 -0.87
N SER A 16 1.99 11.70 0.01
CA SER A 16 2.87 11.43 1.15
C SER A 16 4.26 10.93 0.75
N LEU A 17 4.37 10.22 -0.38
CA LEU A 17 5.62 9.67 -0.90
C LEU A 17 6.31 10.58 -1.92
N GLY A 18 5.67 11.66 -2.37
CA GLY A 18 6.20 12.54 -3.41
C GLY A 18 6.26 11.89 -4.80
N VAL A 19 5.31 10.99 -5.10
CA VAL A 19 5.21 10.30 -6.39
C VAL A 19 3.91 10.65 -7.12
N SER A 20 3.79 10.24 -8.38
CA SER A 20 2.53 10.41 -9.13
C SER A 20 1.46 9.41 -8.67
N VAL A 21 0.18 9.79 -8.77
CA VAL A 21 -0.94 8.86 -8.50
C VAL A 21 -0.86 7.64 -9.42
N ARG A 22 -0.50 7.83 -10.69
CA ARG A 22 -0.29 6.74 -11.67
C ARG A 22 0.76 5.72 -11.22
N THR A 23 1.80 6.16 -10.51
CA THR A 23 2.80 5.27 -9.93
C THR A 23 2.17 4.36 -8.89
N VAL A 24 1.34 4.94 -8.00
CA VAL A 24 0.62 4.19 -6.97
C VAL A 24 -0.41 3.26 -7.58
N ASP A 25 -1.19 3.70 -8.58
CA ASP A 25 -2.14 2.85 -9.31
C ASP A 25 -1.43 1.64 -9.93
N THR A 26 -0.25 1.86 -10.53
CA THR A 26 0.56 0.76 -11.09
C THR A 26 0.99 -0.24 -10.01
N TRP A 27 1.28 0.21 -8.79
CA TRP A 27 1.58 -0.67 -7.67
C TRP A 27 0.35 -1.45 -7.19
N ILE A 28 -0.82 -0.82 -7.17
CA ILE A 28 -2.10 -1.47 -6.85
C ILE A 28 -2.40 -2.55 -7.89
N ASP A 29 -2.34 -2.22 -9.18
CA ASP A 29 -2.65 -3.14 -10.28
C ASP A 29 -1.71 -4.34 -10.32
N ARG A 30 -0.44 -4.13 -9.94
CA ARG A 30 0.57 -5.18 -9.84
C ARG A 30 0.57 -5.91 -8.50
N ASN A 31 -0.37 -5.62 -7.61
CA ASN A 31 -0.44 -6.17 -6.25
C ASN A 31 0.90 -6.05 -5.49
N LEU A 32 1.57 -4.90 -5.59
CA LEU A 32 2.85 -4.64 -4.92
C LEU A 32 2.67 -3.99 -3.54
N ILE A 33 1.51 -3.40 -3.29
CA ILE A 33 1.14 -2.81 -2.00
C ILE A 33 -0.19 -3.42 -1.52
N PRO A 34 -0.40 -3.55 -0.19
CA PRO A 34 -1.63 -4.08 0.35
C PRO A 34 -2.75 -3.05 0.22
N THR A 35 -3.91 -3.52 -0.27
CA THR A 35 -5.12 -2.71 -0.42
C THR A 35 -6.33 -3.45 0.13
N GLU A 36 -7.30 -2.69 0.63
CA GLU A 36 -8.57 -3.22 1.14
C GLU A 36 -9.74 -2.62 0.35
N LYS A 37 -10.76 -3.43 0.05
CA LYS A 37 -11.99 -2.94 -0.59
C LYS A 37 -12.98 -2.50 0.50
N ILE A 38 -13.19 -1.19 0.62
CA ILE A 38 -14.10 -0.61 1.61
C ILE A 38 -15.26 0.05 0.85
N GLY A 39 -16.42 -0.62 0.89
CA GLY A 39 -17.58 -0.24 0.09
C GLY A 39 -17.27 -0.28 -1.42
N LYS A 40 -17.40 0.88 -2.08
CA LYS A 40 -17.12 1.04 -3.52
C LYS A 40 -15.67 1.45 -3.82
N ARG A 41 -14.83 1.69 -2.81
CA ARG A 41 -13.47 2.21 -2.97
C ARG A 41 -12.44 1.13 -2.62
N ARG A 42 -11.30 1.18 -3.31
CA ARG A 42 -10.10 0.44 -2.92
C ARG A 42 -9.15 1.42 -2.23
N LEU A 43 -8.76 1.12 -1.00
CA LEU A 43 -7.88 1.97 -0.18
C LEU A 43 -6.60 1.21 0.16
N ILE A 44 -5.51 1.94 0.34
CA ILE A 44 -4.20 1.39 0.69
C ILE A 44 -4.17 1.15 2.20
N ASN A 45 -3.80 -0.06 2.61
CA ASN A 45 -3.80 -0.46 4.03
C ASN A 45 -2.44 -0.14 4.66
N LEU A 46 -2.31 1.06 5.23
CA LEU A 46 -1.08 1.53 5.86
C LEU A 46 -0.70 0.71 7.10
N TYR A 47 -1.69 0.21 7.83
CA TYR A 47 -1.44 -0.64 8.99
C TYR A 47 -0.67 -1.90 8.59
N GLN A 48 -1.11 -2.59 7.53
CA GLN A 48 -0.42 -3.79 7.05
C GLN A 48 1.00 -3.47 6.55
N ILE A 49 1.18 -2.35 5.84
CA ILE A 49 2.52 -1.91 5.40
C ILE A 49 3.43 -1.73 6.62
N ARG A 50 3.00 -0.95 7.62
CA ARG A 50 3.78 -0.67 8.83
C ARG A 50 4.07 -1.95 9.63
N LYS A 51 3.08 -2.83 9.76
CA LYS A 51 3.22 -4.13 10.43
C LYS A 51 4.29 -4.98 9.75
N ASN A 52 4.20 -5.16 8.43
CA ASN A 52 5.14 -5.99 7.68
C ASN A 52 6.56 -5.40 7.73
N LEU A 53 6.70 -4.09 7.53
CA LEU A 53 7.99 -3.43 7.64
C LEU A 53 8.59 -3.57 9.05
N GLY A 54 7.76 -3.45 10.10
CA GLY A 54 8.19 -3.62 11.48
C GLY A 54 8.61 -5.05 11.84
N SER A 55 8.06 -6.07 11.17
CA SER A 55 8.42 -7.47 11.35
C SER A 55 9.53 -7.95 10.39
N GLY A 56 10.01 -7.09 9.49
CA GLY A 56 10.96 -7.48 8.44
C GLY A 56 10.34 -8.34 7.34
N GLU A 57 9.01 -8.41 7.27
CA GLU A 57 8.29 -9.09 6.21
C GLU A 57 8.12 -8.19 4.97
N PRO A 58 7.99 -8.77 3.78
CA PRO A 58 7.71 -8.00 2.56
C PRO A 58 6.39 -7.24 2.65
N ILE A 59 6.35 -6.06 2.04
CA ILE A 59 5.14 -5.21 1.98
C ILE A 59 3.94 -5.96 1.37
N ASN A 60 4.19 -6.84 0.41
CA ASN A 60 3.19 -7.74 -0.16
C ASN A 60 3.78 -9.15 -0.33
N THR A 61 2.95 -10.19 -0.13
CA THR A 61 3.30 -11.59 -0.32
C THR A 61 3.64 -11.94 -1.77
N SER A 62 3.09 -11.21 -2.76
CA SER A 62 3.38 -11.40 -4.19
C SER A 62 4.86 -11.17 -4.53
N THR A 63 5.55 -10.33 -3.75
CA THR A 63 6.99 -10.05 -3.90
C THR A 63 7.84 -11.30 -3.63
N LEU A 64 7.36 -12.24 -2.81
CA LEU A 64 8.04 -13.52 -2.53
C LEU A 64 7.73 -14.61 -3.57
N MET A 65 6.54 -14.59 -4.16
CA MET A 65 6.13 -15.63 -5.13
C MET A 65 6.78 -15.49 -6.51
N LYS A 66 7.58 -14.46 -6.74
CA LYS A 66 8.45 -14.31 -7.92
C LYS A 66 9.82 -14.98 -7.78
N LYS A 67 9.97 -15.96 -6.88
CA LYS A 67 11.09 -16.91 -6.94
C LYS A 67 10.73 -18.00 -7.96
N LEU A 68 11.34 -17.88 -9.15
CA LEU A 68 11.55 -18.99 -10.09
C LEU A 68 12.26 -20.15 -9.38
#